data_AF-A0A4Q7AE39-F1
#
_entry.id   AF-A0A4Q7AE39-F1
#
_cell.length_a   1.000
_cell.length_b   1.000
_cell.length_c   1.000
_cell.angle_alpha   90.00
_cell.angle_beta   90.00
_cell.angle_gamma   90.00
#
_symmetry.space_group_name_H-M   'P 1'
#
loop_
_entity.id
_entity.type
_entity.pdbx_description
1 polymer ?
#
loop_
_entity_poly.entity_id
_entity_poly.type
_entity_poly.pdbx_seq_one_letter_code
_entity_poly.pdbx_strand_id
1 'polypeptide(L)' 'MLVKDNFLGIIDQNDLCIQFMVNHDHSILVDIPIPELDGSYTKNTTLIGALQIVYELDAMIQIEDIDNLQFEKW' A
#
# COMPACT_ATOMS: atom_id res chain seq x y z
N MET A 1 6.17 -17.18 9.06
CA MET A 1 7.61 -16.90 9.23
C MET A 1 7.84 -15.57 8.54
N LEU A 2 8.29 -14.55 9.26
CA LEU A 2 8.45 -13.19 8.73
C LEU A 2 9.39 -13.24 7.53
N VAL A 3 8.84 -13.03 6.32
CA VAL A 3 9.65 -12.66 5.16
C VAL A 3 10.23 -11.32 5.54
N LYS A 4 11.55 -11.15 5.38
CA LYS A 4 12.23 -9.86 5.50
C LYS A 4 11.33 -8.78 4.89
N ASP A 5 11.16 -7.67 5.61
CA ASP A 5 10.35 -6.48 5.27
C ASP A 5 10.85 -5.82 3.97
N ASN A 6 10.87 -6.57 2.87
CA ASN A 6 11.25 -6.12 1.56
C ASN A 6 9.98 -5.60 0.91
N PHE A 7 9.70 -4.33 1.19
CA PHE A 7 8.67 -3.59 0.50
C PHE A 7 9.31 -2.60 -0.48
N LEU A 8 8.55 -2.21 -1.49
CA LEU A 8 8.82 -1.03 -2.30
C LEU A 8 7.84 0.06 -1.85
N GLY A 9 8.37 1.20 -1.42
CA GLY A 9 7.58 2.37 -1.03
C GLY A 9 7.65 3.47 -2.09
N ILE A 10 6.54 4.15 -2.32
CA ILE A 10 6.48 5.42 -3.06
C ILE A 10 5.99 6.48 -2.07
N ILE A 11 6.73 7.57 -1.95
CA ILE A 11 6.43 8.69 -1.05
C ILE A 11 6.08 9.90 -1.91
N ASP A 12 4.97 10.56 -1.60
CA ASP A 12 4.56 11.79 -2.26
C ASP A 12 5.10 13.05 -1.56
N GLN A 13 4.71 14.22 -2.05
CA GLN A 13 5.15 15.51 -1.49
C GLN A 13 4.56 15.85 -0.11
N ASN A 14 3.56 15.10 0.36
CA ASN A 14 2.94 15.26 1.69
C ASN A 14 3.50 14.25 2.71
N ASP A 15 4.62 13.58 2.37
CA ASP A 15 5.21 12.49 3.15
C ASP A 15 4.28 11.26 3.32
N LEU A 16 3.21 11.16 2.52
CA LEU A 16 2.36 9.97 2.52
C LEU A 16 3.07 8.86 1.74
N CYS A 17 3.12 7.66 2.32
CA CYS A 17 3.83 6.51 1.76
C CYS A 17 2.85 5.39 1.40
N ILE A 18 2.83 4.97 0.14
CA ILE A 18 2.21 3.72 -0.28
C ILE A 18 3.28 2.64 -0.43
N GLN A 19 3.06 1.51 0.20
CA GLN A 19 3.98 0.39 0.27
C GLN A 19 3.41 -0.83 -0.45
N PHE A 20 4.27 -1.57 -1.13
CA PHE A 20 3.94 -2.82 -1.81
C PHE A 20 4.86 -3.93 -1.31
N MET A 21 4.28 -4.98 -0.73
CA MET A 21 5.00 -6.15 -0.23
C MET A 21 4.45 -7.42 -0.87
N VAL A 22 5.32 -8.32 -1.32
CA VAL A 22 4.91 -9.60 -1.90
C VAL A 22 4.72 -10.64 -0.79
N ASN A 23 3.52 -11.22 -0.71
CA ASN A 23 3.19 -12.31 0.19
C ASN A 23 3.74 -13.66 -0.31
N HIS A 24 3.70 -14.67 0.56
CA HIS A 24 4.17 -16.03 0.23
C HIS A 24 3.39 -16.69 -0.91
N ASP A 25 2.12 -16.34 -1.08
CA ASP A 25 1.24 -16.84 -2.14
C ASP A 25 1.35 -16.03 -3.45
N HIS A 26 2.36 -15.16 -3.55
CA HIS A 26 2.60 -14.23 -4.66
C HIS A 26 1.53 -13.14 -4.84
N SER A 27 0.57 -13.02 -3.92
CA SER A 27 -0.24 -11.80 -3.82
C SER A 27 0.62 -10.62 -3.34
N ILE A 28 0.12 -9.41 -3.54
CA ILE A 28 0.79 -8.18 -3.11
C ILE A 28 -0.08 -7.53 -2.04
N LEU A 29 0.49 -7.33 -0.86
CA LEU A 29 -0.06 -6.43 0.14
C LEU A 29 0.25 -4.99 -0.28
N VAL A 30 -0.78 -4.19 -0.43
CA VAL A 30 -0.70 -2.74 -0.53
C VAL A 30 -1.00 -2.17 0.84
N ASP A 31 -0.12 -1.33 1.36
CA ASP A 31 -0.24 -0.75 2.70
C ASP A 31 0.05 0.74 2.67
N ILE A 32 -0.80 1.53 3.34
CA ILE A 32 -0.61 2.97 3.54
C ILE A 32 -0.65 3.22 5.05
N PRO A 33 0.51 3.34 5.71
CA PRO A 33 0.59 3.64 7.13
C PRO A 33 -0.03 5.01 7.46
N ILE A 34 -0.86 5.05 8.51
CA ILE A 34 -1.42 6.27 9.09
C ILE A 34 -1.01 6.32 10.57
N PRO A 35 0.24 6.74 10.88
CA PRO A 35 0.79 6.69 12.23
C PRO A 35 -0.05 7.43 13.28
N GLU A 36 -0.74 8.50 12.88
CA GLU A 36 -1.62 9.29 13.75
C GLU A 36 -2.84 8.51 14.24
N LEU A 37 -3.19 7.41 13.56
CA LEU A 37 -4.32 6.54 13.89
C LEU A 37 -3.90 5.16 14.42
N ASP A 38 -2.60 4.95 14.67
CA ASP A 38 -2.02 3.66 15.06
C ASP A 38 -2.45 2.51 14.12
N GLY A 39 -2.44 2.74 12.80
CA GLY A 39 -2.91 1.74 11.85
C GLY A 39 -2.52 2.03 10.40
N SER A 40 -3.15 1.30 9.47
CA SER A 40 -2.90 1.40 8.04
C SER A 40 -4.15 1.15 7.23
N TYR A 41 -4.23 1.76 6.05
CA TYR A 41 -5.15 1.33 5.01
C TYR A 41 -4.47 0.26 4.17
N THR A 42 -5.06 -0.93 4.12
CA THR A 42 -4.44 -2.09 3.51
C THR A 42 -5.38 -2.88 2.61
N LYS A 43 -4.81 -3.57 1.62
CA LYS A 43 -5.52 -4.59 0.82
C LYS A 43 -4.53 -5.56 0.21
N ASN A 44 -5.00 -6.79 -0.04
CA ASN A 44 -4.29 -7.72 -0.92
C ASN A 44 -4.74 -7.53 -2.37
N THR A 45 -3.79 -7.61 -3.31
CA THR A 45 -4.03 -7.50 -4.74
C THR A 45 -3.10 -8.41 -5.54
N THR A 46 -3.22 -8.37 -6.87
CA THR A 46 -2.33 -9.08 -7.81
C THR A 46 -1.24 -8.13 -8.33
N LEU A 47 -0.24 -8.67 -9.03
CA LEU A 47 0.75 -7.85 -9.74
C LEU A 47 0.10 -6.84 -10.70
N ILE A 48 -0.92 -7.26 -11.45
CA ILE A 48 -1.64 -6.38 -12.38
C ILE A 48 -2.33 -5.25 -11.61
N GLY A 49 -2.98 -5.57 -10.49
CA GLY A 49 -3.63 -4.56 -9.65
C GLY A 49 -2.64 -3.57 -9.02
N ALA A 50 -1.48 -4.03 -8.57
CA ALA A 50 -0.42 -3.14 -8.06
C ALA A 50 0.13 -2.22 -9.15
N LEU A 51 0.38 -2.74 -10.36
CA LEU A 51 0.83 -1.94 -11.50
C LEU A 51 -0.21 -0.90 -11.92
N GLN A 52 -1.50 -1.24 -11.83
CA GLN A 52 -2.57 -0.30 -12.13
C GLN A 52 -2.61 0.86 -11.13
N ILE A 53 -2.45 0.58 -9.83
CA ILE A 53 -2.33 1.64 -8.81
C ILE A 53 -1.16 2.56 -9.17
N VAL A 54 0.03 2.00 -9.44
CA VAL A 54 1.22 2.81 -9.81
C VAL A 54 1.00 3.63 -11.08
N TYR A 55 0.28 3.08 -12.06
CA TYR A 55 -0.05 3.78 -13.31
C TYR A 55 -1.02 4.95 -13.10
N GLU A 56 -1.93 4.82 -12.14
CA GLU A 56 -2.96 5.82 -11.82
C GLU A 56 -2.50 6.86 -10.79
N LEU A 57 -1.35 6.65 -10.11
CA LEU A 57 -0.79 7.60 -9.17
C LEU A 57 -0.49 8.95 -9.86
N ASP A 58 -1.05 10.02 -9.29
CA ASP A 58 -0.70 11.40 -9.63
C ASP A 58 0.37 11.93 -8.64
N ALA A 59 0.70 13.23 -8.73
CA ALA A 59 1.68 13.88 -7.85
C ALA A 59 1.35 13.80 -6.35
N MET A 60 0.09 13.54 -5.99
CA MET A 60 -0.36 13.34 -4.61
C MET A 60 -1.12 12.02 -4.52
N ILE A 61 -0.79 11.22 -3.51
CA ILE A 61 -1.51 9.99 -3.19
C ILE A 61 -2.83 10.39 -2.53
N GLN A 62 -3.95 9.99 -3.14
CA GLN A 62 -5.28 10.08 -2.54
C GLN A 62 -5.73 8.67 -2.16
N ILE A 63 -6.02 8.44 -0.87
CA ILE A 63 -6.37 7.10 -0.36
C ILE A 63 -7.73 6.66 -0.93
N GLU A 64 -8.65 7.62 -1.08
CA GLU A 64 -9.98 7.44 -1.64
C GLU A 64 -10.00 6.97 -3.09
N ASP A 65 -8.93 7.22 -3.85
CA ASP A 65 -8.81 6.80 -5.25
C ASP A 65 -8.34 5.33 -5.36
N ILE A 66 -7.97 4.70 -4.25
CA ILE A 66 -7.49 3.32 -4.19
C ILE A 66 -8.59 2.43 -3.63
N ASP A 67 -9.34 1.79 -4.54
CA ASP A 67 -10.49 0.96 -4.19
C ASP A 67 -10.19 -0.16 -3.18
N ASN A 68 -11.17 -0.46 -2.33
CA ASN A 68 -11.20 -1.61 -1.43
C ASN A 68 -10.11 -1.66 -0.37
N LEU A 69 -9.41 -0.55 -0.09
CA LEU A 69 -8.60 -0.46 1.11
C LEU A 69 -9.47 -0.60 2.37
N GLN A 70 -8.97 -1.35 3.34
CA GLN A 70 -9.58 -1.51 4.65
C GLN A 70 -8.63 -0.95 5.70
N PHE A 71 -9.17 -0.21 6.68
CA PHE A 71 -8.36 0.25 7.80
C PHE A 71 -8.13 -0.89 8.79
N GLU A 72 -6.87 -1.18 9.08
CA GLU A 72 -6.44 -2.13 10.08
C GLU A 72 -5.63 -1.41 11.16
N LYS A 73 -6.03 -1.61 12.43
CA LYS A 73 -5.30 -1.08 13.58
C LYS A 73 -4.14 -2.03 13.93
N TRP A 74 -2.98 -1.47 14.24
CA TRP A 74 -1.81 -2.22 14.69
C TRP A 74 -1.91 -2.65 16.16
#